data_AF-A0A0V0Q7P7-F1
#
_entry.id   AF-A0A0V0Q7P7-F1
#
_cell.length_a   1.000
_cell.length_b   1.000
_cell.length_c   1.000
_cell.angle_alpha   90.00
_cell.angle_beta   90.00
_cell.angle_gamma   90.00
#
_symmetry.space_group_name_H-M   'P 1'
#
loop_
_entity.id
_entity.type
_entity.pdbx_description
1 polymer ?
#
loop_
_entity_poly.entity_id
_entity_poly.type
_entity_poly.pdbx_seq_one_letter_code
_entity_poly.pdbx_strand_id
1 'polypeptide(L)'
;MARLHGFPDWFRFNVTKWHGARQIGNAVPPPLARAVAAEVIAALGITPSRPVAAVPLGDPALLGMDVSTAAAHFGIAPPKTGRDRKSGAKKRKQADIEAEMIALRVAHG
;
A
#
# COMPACT_ATOMS: atom_id res chain seq x y z
N MET A 1 4.55 -3.05 10.28
CA MET A 1 3.87 -3.18 8.96
C MET A 1 4.77 -3.86 7.93
N ALA A 2 5.90 -3.29 7.53
CA ALA A 2 6.75 -3.84 6.46
C ALA A 2 7.20 -5.30 6.71
N ARG A 3 7.79 -5.58 7.88
CA ARG A 3 8.21 -6.93 8.27
C ARG A 3 7.07 -7.95 8.30
N LEU A 4 5.85 -7.53 8.66
CA LEU A 4 4.66 -8.42 8.66
C LEU A 4 4.31 -8.88 7.24
N HIS A 5 4.51 -8.03 6.24
CA HIS A 5 4.37 -8.40 4.83
C HIS A 5 5.59 -9.18 4.30
N GLY A 6 6.67 -9.31 5.07
CA GLY A 6 7.90 -9.97 4.64
C GLY A 6 8.84 -9.09 3.83
N PHE A 7 8.74 -7.76 3.94
CA PHE A 7 9.74 -6.88 3.35
C PHE A 7 11.07 -6.97 4.11
N PRO A 8 12.22 -6.97 3.41
CA PRO A 8 13.52 -6.95 4.04
C PRO A 8 13.81 -5.58 4.65
N ASP A 9 14.64 -5.56 5.69
CA ASP A 9 14.95 -4.35 6.46
C ASP A 9 15.64 -3.24 5.66
N TRP A 10 16.34 -3.63 4.58
CA TRP A 10 16.99 -2.69 3.67
C TRP A 10 16.03 -2.06 2.65
N PHE A 11 14.76 -2.48 2.59
CA PHE A 11 13.79 -1.92 1.66
C PHE A 11 13.40 -0.49 2.06
N ARG A 12 13.52 0.46 1.13
CA ARG A 12 13.24 1.88 1.37
C ARG A 12 11.82 2.24 0.91
N PHE A 13 11.01 2.74 1.83
CA PHE A 13 9.68 3.29 1.57
C PHE A 13 9.70 4.80 1.56
N ASN A 14 8.58 5.43 1.18
CA ASN A 14 8.42 6.87 1.35
C ASN A 14 8.65 7.28 2.81
N VAL A 15 9.35 8.40 3.02
CA VAL A 15 9.78 8.88 4.35
C VAL A 15 8.61 9.23 5.26
N THR A 16 7.46 9.58 4.68
CA THR A 16 6.27 9.92 5.45
C THR A 16 5.50 8.67 5.85
N LYS A 17 5.16 8.55 7.14
CA LYS A 17 4.51 7.36 7.73
C LYS A 17 3.25 6.94 6.97
N TRP A 18 2.41 7.90 6.58
CA TRP A 18 1.16 7.64 5.88
C TRP A 18 1.38 7.06 4.48
N HIS A 19 2.24 7.68 3.67
CA HIS A 19 2.53 7.17 2.33
C HIS A 19 3.24 5.82 2.38
N GLY A 20 4.19 5.63 3.32
CA GLY A 20 4.84 4.34 3.54
C GLY A 20 3.85 3.24 3.96
N ALA A 21 2.94 3.52 4.90
CA ALA A 21 1.92 2.56 5.31
C ALA A 21 0.97 2.20 4.15
N ARG A 22 0.57 3.19 3.33
CA ARG A 22 -0.25 2.95 2.13
C ARG A 22 0.48 2.12 1.08
N GLN A 23 1.78 2.36 0.86
CA GLN A 23 2.62 1.56 -0.03
C GLN A 23 2.67 0.09 0.44
N ILE A 24 2.90 -0.15 1.73
CA ILE A 24 2.95 -1.49 2.30
C ILE A 24 1.58 -2.19 2.17
N GLY A 25 0.49 -1.50 2.51
CA GLY A 25 -0.86 -2.08 2.50
C GLY A 25 -1.39 -2.41 1.10
N ASN A 26 -0.95 -1.67 0.08
CA ASN A 26 -1.31 -1.93 -1.32
C ASN A 26 -0.39 -2.94 -2.02
N ALA A 27 0.76 -3.28 -1.43
CA ALA A 27 1.72 -4.17 -2.05
C ALA A 27 1.35 -5.65 -1.83
N VAL A 28 1.74 -6.50 -2.78
CA VAL A 28 1.77 -7.94 -2.60
C VAL A 28 2.92 -8.30 -1.64
N PRO A 29 2.71 -9.15 -0.62
CA PRO A 29 3.79 -9.63 0.24
C PRO A 29 4.96 -10.25 -0.55
N PRO A 30 6.22 -9.82 -0.36
CA PRO A 30 7.36 -10.36 -1.10
C PRO A 30 7.49 -11.90 -1.07
N PRO A 31 7.21 -12.62 0.04
CA PRO A 31 7.25 -14.09 0.03
C PRO A 31 6.24 -14.71 -0.94
N LEU A 32 5.04 -14.15 -1.03
CA LEU A 32 4.00 -14.61 -1.96
C LEU A 32 4.40 -14.32 -3.40
N ALA A 33 4.87 -13.10 -3.68
CA ALA A 33 5.36 -12.72 -5.00
C ALA A 33 6.51 -13.64 -5.46
N ARG A 34 7.43 -14.00 -4.55
CA ARG A 34 8.51 -14.95 -4.83
C ARG A 34 8.00 -16.35 -5.18
N ALA A 35 7.02 -16.86 -4.44
CA ALA A 35 6.45 -18.19 -4.71
C ALA A 35 5.82 -18.25 -6.11
N VAL A 36 5.00 -17.24 -6.46
CA VAL A 36 4.38 -17.15 -7.79
C VAL A 36 5.43 -17.00 -8.89
N ALA A 37 6.42 -16.13 -8.70
CA ALA A 37 7.48 -15.93 -9.68
C ALA A 37 8.33 -17.20 -9.90
N ALA A 38 8.54 -18.02 -8.87
CA ALA A 38 9.27 -19.28 -9.01
C ALA A 38 8.56 -20.28 -9.94
N GLU A 39 7.24 -20.39 -9.85
CA GLU A 39 6.43 -21.23 -10.75
C GLU A 39 6.50 -20.71 -12.20
N VAL A 40 6.46 -19.39 -12.39
CA VAL A 40 6.62 -18.78 -13.72
C VAL A 40 8.00 -19.09 -14.31
N ILE A 41 9.07 -18.97 -13.51
CA ILE A 41 10.43 -19.30 -13.95
C ILE A 41 10.54 -20.77 -14.36
N ALA A 42 9.96 -21.69 -13.58
CA ALA A 42 9.94 -23.11 -13.88
C ALA A 42 9.20 -23.40 -15.20
N ALA A 43 8.02 -22.79 -15.41
CA ALA A 43 7.26 -22.91 -16.64
C ALA A 43 8.02 -22.37 -17.87
N LEU A 44 8.84 -21.34 -17.69
CA LEU A 44 9.68 -20.78 -18.75
C LEU A 44 10.97 -21.59 -18.99
N GLY A 45 11.32 -22.55 -18.14
CA GLY A 45 12.58 -23.30 -18.22
C GLY A 45 13.83 -22.44 -18.02
N ILE A 46 13.71 -21.32 -17.31
CA ILE A 46 14.81 -20.36 -17.10
C ILE A 46 15.53 -20.71 -15.79
N THR A 47 16.87 -20.64 -15.79
CA THR A 47 17.65 -20.71 -14.55
C THR A 47 17.96 -19.29 -14.06
N PRO A 48 17.48 -18.88 -12.88
CA PRO A 48 17.74 -17.53 -12.37
C PRO A 48 19.21 -17.39 -11.94
N SER A 49 19.80 -16.23 -12.22
CA SER A 49 21.17 -15.89 -11.81
C SER A 49 21.18 -14.76 -10.78
N ARG A 50 22.14 -14.82 -9.85
CA ARG A 50 22.37 -13.73 -8.90
C ARG A 50 23.25 -12.66 -9.58
N PRO A 51 22.90 -11.37 -9.51
CA PRO A 51 23.79 -10.30 -9.97
C PRO A 51 25.12 -10.33 -9.21
N VAL A 52 26.23 -10.22 -9.94
CA VAL A 52 27.58 -10.15 -9.35
C VAL A 52 27.86 -8.75 -8.78
N ALA A 53 27.34 -7.72 -9.44
CA ALA A 53 27.48 -6.34 -9.01
C ALA A 53 26.34 -5.93 -8.06
N ALA A 54 26.67 -5.07 -7.10
CA ALA A 54 25.66 -4.42 -6.27
C ALA A 54 24.78 -3.50 -7.13
N VAL A 55 23.47 -3.55 -6.89
CA VAL A 55 22.51 -2.65 -7.55
C VAL A 55 22.49 -1.33 -6.77
N PRO A 56 22.76 -0.17 -7.40
CA PRO A 56 22.69 1.11 -6.72
C PRO A 56 21.25 1.38 -6.29
N LEU A 57 21.07 1.88 -5.07
CA LEU A 57 19.72 2.14 -4.55
C LEU A 57 19.03 3.32 -5.24
N GLY A 58 19.78 4.20 -5.89
CA GLY A 58 19.26 5.41 -6.55
C GLY A 58 19.02 6.57 -5.58
N ASP A 59 18.57 7.70 -6.13
CA ASP A 59 18.44 8.98 -5.43
C ASP A 59 17.45 8.93 -4.24
N PRO A 60 17.88 9.21 -3.00
CA PRO A 60 17.00 9.30 -1.85
C PRO A 60 15.90 10.36 -1.96
N ALA A 61 16.07 11.41 -2.77
CA ALA A 61 15.07 12.48 -2.91
C ALA A 61 13.71 11.94 -3.41
N LEU A 62 13.73 10.87 -4.21
CA LEU A 62 12.52 10.19 -4.71
C LEU A 62 11.64 9.65 -3.59
N LEU A 63 12.22 9.31 -2.43
CA LEU A 63 11.48 8.78 -1.27
C LEU A 63 10.67 9.87 -0.55
N GLY A 64 10.96 11.15 -0.82
CA GLY A 64 10.29 12.30 -0.21
C GLY A 64 9.16 12.89 -1.05
N MET A 65 9.03 12.48 -2.32
CA MET A 65 8.07 13.09 -3.24
C MET A 65 6.63 12.70 -2.90
N ASP A 66 5.73 13.68 -2.93
CA ASP A 66 4.30 13.44 -3.04
C ASP A 66 3.89 13.23 -4.51
N VAL A 67 2.60 12.96 -4.74
CA VAL A 67 2.10 12.66 -6.09
C VAL A 67 2.30 13.82 -7.07
N SER A 68 2.13 15.07 -6.60
CA SER A 68 2.29 16.26 -7.44
C SER A 68 3.76 16.49 -7.82
N THR A 69 4.66 16.38 -6.84
CA THR A 69 6.11 16.54 -7.02
C THR A 69 6.68 15.44 -7.90
N ALA A 70 6.25 14.19 -7.69
CA ALA A 70 6.65 13.06 -8.53
C ALA A 70 6.15 13.25 -9.98
N ALA A 71 4.90 13.67 -10.17
CA ALA A 71 4.35 13.91 -11.50
C ALA A 71 5.12 15.01 -12.25
N ALA A 72 5.47 16.11 -11.57
CA ALA A 72 6.32 17.15 -12.14
C ALA A 72 7.73 16.63 -12.48
N HIS A 73 8.35 15.85 -11.58
CA HIS A 73 9.68 15.26 -11.78
C HIS A 73 9.72 14.33 -13.01
N PHE A 74 8.67 13.53 -13.23
CA PHE A 74 8.57 12.63 -14.37
C PHE A 74 7.94 13.25 -15.63
N GLY A 75 7.53 14.53 -15.58
CA GLY A 75 6.91 15.21 -16.72
C GLY A 75 5.53 14.66 -17.12
N ILE A 76 4.76 14.13 -16.16
CA ILE A 76 3.43 13.55 -16.40
C ILE A 76 2.33 14.35 -15.69
N ALA A 77 1.09 14.19 -16.14
CA ALA A 77 -0.06 14.74 -15.43
C ALA A 77 -0.27 14.01 -14.08
N PRO A 78 -0.53 14.74 -12.97
CA PRO A 78 -0.77 14.11 -11.68
C PRO A 78 -1.95 13.12 -11.72
N PRO A 79 -1.74 11.85 -11.30
CA PRO A 79 -2.82 10.87 -11.27
C PRO A 79 -3.88 11.24 -10.23
N LYS A 80 -5.13 10.84 -10.48
CA LYS A 80 -6.22 11.03 -9.50
C LYS A 80 -5.92 10.25 -8.22
N THR A 81 -5.90 10.94 -7.08
CA THR A 81 -5.58 10.36 -5.77
C THR A 81 -6.81 9.98 -4.94
N GLY A 82 -7.98 10.51 -5.29
CA GLY A 82 -9.26 10.23 -4.63
C GLY A 82 -9.91 8.94 -5.13
N ARG A 83 -10.85 8.40 -4.34
CA ARG A 83 -11.71 7.29 -4.79
C ARG A 83 -12.57 7.75 -5.97
N ASP A 84 -12.63 6.92 -7.00
CA ASP A 84 -13.44 7.11 -8.20
C ASP A 84 -14.91 6.73 -7.97
N ARG A 85 -15.17 5.82 -7.02
CA ARG A 85 -16.51 5.35 -6.66
C ARG A 85 -16.89 5.78 -5.24
N LYS A 86 -18.03 6.44 -5.10
CA LYS A 86 -18.68 6.66 -3.79
C LYS A 86 -19.36 5.36 -3.38
N SER A 87 -19.10 4.86 -2.17
CA SER A 87 -19.72 3.60 -1.70
C SER A 87 -21.22 3.71 -1.42
N GLY A 88 -21.82 4.89 -1.56
CA GLY A 88 -23.21 5.18 -1.16
C GLY A 88 -23.47 5.09 0.35
N ALA A 89 -22.55 4.49 1.12
CA ALA A 89 -22.65 4.32 2.55
C ALA A 89 -22.50 5.67 3.26
N LYS A 90 -23.62 6.20 3.75
CA LYS A 90 -23.63 7.32 4.69
C LYS A 90 -23.10 6.78 6.03
N LYS A 91 -21.92 7.23 6.44
CA LYS A 91 -21.37 6.89 7.76
C LYS A 91 -22.38 7.38 8.80
N ARG A 92 -22.99 6.45 9.57
CA ARG A 92 -23.91 6.80 10.67
C ARG A 92 -23.16 7.69 11.66
N LYS A 93 -23.82 8.75 12.15
CA LYS A 93 -23.20 9.60 13.17
C LYS A 93 -23.22 8.83 14.48
N GLN A 94 -22.21 9.06 15.31
CA GLN A 94 -22.11 8.43 16.64
C GLN A 94 -23.38 8.68 17.47
N ALA A 95 -23.94 9.90 17.40
CA ALA A 95 -25.18 10.27 18.06
C ALA A 95 -26.40 9.43 17.61
N ASP A 96 -26.48 9.05 16.33
CA ASP A 96 -27.59 8.24 15.82
C ASP A 96 -27.52 6.81 16.38
N ILE A 97 -26.30 6.26 16.53
CA ILE A 97 -26.04 4.93 17.10
C ILE A 97 -26.36 4.92 18.60
N GLU A 98 -25.97 5.96 19.32
CA GLU A 98 -26.24 6.10 20.75
C GLU A 98 -27.74 6.25 21.03
N ALA A 99 -28.47 7.00 20.21
CA ALA A 99 -29.91 7.12 20.31
C ALA A 99 -30.64 5.79 20.05
N GLU A 100 -30.23 5.03 19.03
CA GLU A 100 -30.76 3.67 18.78
C GLU A 100 -30.50 2.73 19.96
N MET A 101 -29.28 2.75 20.51
CA MET A 101 -28.90 1.93 21.67
C MET A 101 -29.70 2.28 22.93
N ILE A 102 -29.94 3.57 23.19
CA ILE A 102 -30.76 4.02 24.32
C ILE A 102 -32.22 3.58 24.12
N ALA A 103 -32.78 3.77 22.93
CA ALA A 103 -34.14 3.37 22.61
C ALA A 103 -34.36 1.85 22.78
N LEU A 104 -33.42 1.03 22.31
CA LEU A 104 -33.44 -0.42 22.49
C LEU A 104 -33.39 -0.82 23.97
N ARG A 105 -32.60 -0.12 24.78
CA ARG A 105 -32.45 -0.40 26.21
C ARG A 105 -33.72 -0.07 27.00
N VAL A 106 -34.45 0.96 26.59
CA VAL A 106 -35.75 1.35 27.16
C VAL A 106 -36.86 0.39 26.72
N ALA A 107 -36.80 -0.15 25.50
CA ALA A 107 -37.83 -1.07 24.99
C ALA A 107 -37.75 -2.50 25.56
N HIS A 108 -36.63 -2.88 26.17
CA HIS A 108 -36.36 -4.23 26.67
C HIS A 108 -36.09 -4.29 28.19
N GLY A 109 -36.31 -3.19 28.92
CA GLY A 109 -36.31 -3.13 30.38
C GLY A 109 -37.70 -2.80 30.91
#